data_AF-A0A941SFA6-F1
#
_entry.id   AF-A0A941SFA6-F1
#
_cell.length_a   1.000
_cell.length_b   1.000
_cell.length_c   1.000
_cell.angle_alpha   90.00
_cell.angle_beta   90.00
_cell.angle_gamma   90.00
#
_symmetry.space_group_name_H-M   'P 1'
#
loop_
_entity.id
_entity.type
_entity.pdbx_description
1 polymer ?
#
loop_
_entity_poly.entity_id
_entity_poly.type
_entity_poly.pdbx_seq_one_letter_code
_entity_poly.pdbx_strand_id
1 'polypeptide(L)'
;MCRLVLSGYDTIECAYYLAFGHGCLLDFEQLAAEREALRQLKIRKKKPIRLGNEEFLLAPNGTKSGYPFLMENEAFSIQFGEYNKPSFFVTFHSVALWHQGIQALHQRFLNWTQSLGLIRYEPERLSRVDFTFDYFLPNIDFDEDSFVSAACKDNQYRKNRKIQTFSFGEGEIRLRIYNKCDEINETSNKSWFFKLWGIEQDVWRIEWQVRKGSLRSCGIQTFDDLQQRQGKLLQLLVNEHTTLRIKEDDSNRSRWPLHPLWLDLTEQVAKIEILEGLDTLNELDLNALLEERKMRIAISVYGYLKRMAAIQCLQHGKDKISVTEAQALLSMVVRHVHNPLSWSCDVEERVTEMRLGKW
;
A
#
# COMPACT_ATOMS: atom_id res chain seq x y z
N MET A 1 10.07 -25.56 -6.91
CA MET A 1 11.30 -24.74 -6.85
C MET A 1 10.85 -23.31 -6.61
N CYS A 2 11.38 -22.62 -5.59
CA CYS A 2 11.07 -21.22 -5.35
C CYS A 2 11.71 -20.34 -6.44
N ARG A 3 11.04 -19.24 -6.81
CA ARG A 3 11.56 -18.30 -7.81
C ARG A 3 11.15 -16.89 -7.43
N LEU A 4 12.11 -15.97 -7.35
CA LEU A 4 11.82 -14.54 -7.26
C LEU A 4 11.07 -14.10 -8.51
N VAL A 5 9.91 -13.48 -8.33
CA VAL A 5 9.05 -12.96 -9.39
C VAL A 5 9.22 -11.46 -9.51
N LEU A 6 9.28 -10.76 -8.37
CA LEU A 6 9.29 -9.32 -8.34
C LEU A 6 9.92 -8.80 -7.04
N SER A 7 10.60 -7.66 -7.08
CA SER A 7 11.08 -6.97 -5.88
C SER A 7 11.01 -5.46 -6.05
N GLY A 8 10.87 -4.74 -4.94
CA GLY A 8 10.67 -3.29 -4.97
C GLY A 8 10.22 -2.72 -3.62
N TYR A 9 9.71 -1.48 -3.64
CA TYR A 9 9.20 -0.80 -2.45
C TYR A 9 7.68 -0.87 -2.38
N ASP A 10 7.11 -1.19 -1.21
CA ASP A 10 5.65 -1.14 -1.02
C ASP A 10 5.17 0.14 -0.34
N THR A 11 6.03 0.81 0.43
CA THR A 11 5.72 2.08 1.11
C THR A 11 7.02 2.82 1.42
N ILE A 12 7.04 4.13 1.19
CA ILE A 12 8.10 5.01 1.67
C ILE A 12 7.46 6.22 2.34
N GLU A 13 7.90 6.54 3.55
CA GLU A 13 7.48 7.73 4.30
C GLU A 13 8.67 8.68 4.46
N CYS A 14 8.47 9.97 4.18
CA CYS A 14 9.53 10.97 4.22
C CYS A 14 9.03 12.32 4.73
N ALA A 15 9.88 13.03 5.46
CA ALA A 15 9.66 14.39 5.92
C ALA A 15 10.38 15.39 5.01
N TYR A 16 9.68 16.43 4.57
CA TYR A 16 10.25 17.54 3.82
C TYR A 16 10.30 18.81 4.65
N TYR A 17 11.41 19.54 4.53
CA TYR A 17 11.70 20.76 5.26
C TYR A 17 11.59 21.95 4.29
N LEU A 18 10.37 22.46 4.20
CA LEU A 18 9.99 23.50 3.24
C LEU A 18 9.60 24.78 3.99
N ALA A 19 10.07 25.91 3.47
CA ALA A 19 9.73 27.25 3.89
C ALA A 19 8.81 27.91 2.86
N PHE A 20 8.01 28.86 3.31
CA PHE A 20 7.10 29.61 2.47
C PHE A 20 7.86 30.77 1.81
N GLY A 21 8.05 30.70 0.50
CA GLY A 21 8.69 31.75 -0.27
C GLY A 21 7.78 32.99 -0.43
N HIS A 22 8.37 34.08 -0.93
CA HIS A 22 7.58 35.24 -1.35
C HIS A 22 6.65 34.84 -2.50
N GLY A 23 5.33 35.01 -2.33
CA GLY A 23 4.33 34.60 -3.32
C GLY A 23 3.93 33.12 -3.24
N CYS A 24 4.17 32.45 -2.11
CA CYS A 24 3.65 31.11 -1.86
C CYS A 24 2.13 31.06 -2.06
N LEU A 25 1.66 30.14 -2.90
CA LEU A 25 0.23 29.99 -3.24
C LEU A 25 -0.55 29.16 -2.23
N LEU A 26 0.13 28.61 -1.22
CA LEU A 26 -0.50 27.81 -0.18
C LEU A 26 -1.10 28.72 0.90
N ASP A 27 -2.43 28.83 0.90
CA ASP A 27 -3.20 29.61 1.87
C ASP A 27 -3.78 28.70 2.98
N PHE A 28 -3.19 28.76 4.18
CA PHE A 28 -3.63 27.96 5.32
C PHE A 28 -4.96 28.42 5.92
N GLU A 29 -5.31 29.70 5.80
CA GLU A 29 -6.59 30.22 6.28
C GLU A 29 -7.72 29.69 5.41
N GLN A 30 -7.54 29.75 4.09
CA GLN A 30 -8.48 29.17 3.13
C GLN A 30 -8.62 27.66 3.36
N LEU A 31 -7.53 26.92 3.49
CA LEU A 31 -7.56 25.48 3.77
C LEU A 31 -8.25 25.16 5.10
N ALA A 32 -8.05 25.98 6.14
CA ALA A 32 -8.73 25.82 7.43
C ALA A 32 -10.25 26.03 7.29
N ALA A 33 -10.67 27.05 6.53
CA ALA A 33 -12.08 27.33 6.24
C ALA A 33 -12.72 26.19 5.45
N GLU A 34 -12.05 25.68 4.41
CA GLU A 34 -12.54 24.53 3.64
C GLU A 34 -12.68 23.26 4.49
N ARG A 35 -11.68 22.97 5.32
CA ARG A 35 -11.72 21.83 6.24
C ARG A 35 -12.87 21.96 7.24
N GLU A 36 -13.08 23.14 7.83
CA GLU A 36 -14.16 23.34 8.80
C GLU A 36 -15.53 23.24 8.14
N ALA A 37 -15.70 23.75 6.92
CA ALA A 37 -16.92 23.55 6.13
C ALA A 37 -17.23 22.05 5.94
N LEU A 38 -16.22 21.22 5.66
CA LEU A 38 -16.39 19.76 5.55
C LEU A 38 -16.80 19.10 6.87
N ARG A 39 -16.25 19.56 8.01
CA ARG A 39 -16.62 19.05 9.34
C ARG A 39 -18.07 19.37 9.68
N GLN A 40 -18.53 20.58 9.36
CA GLN A 40 -19.90 21.02 9.61
C GLN A 40 -20.94 20.24 8.82
N LEU A 41 -20.59 19.79 7.61
CA LEU A 41 -21.45 18.93 6.81
C LEU A 41 -21.71 17.55 7.46
N LYS A 42 -21.01 17.18 8.54
CA LYS A 42 -21.07 15.87 9.24
C LYS A 42 -20.85 14.66 8.34
N ILE A 43 -20.38 14.89 7.12
CA ILE A 43 -20.09 13.86 6.15
C ILE A 43 -18.57 13.65 6.18
N ARG A 44 -18.11 12.40 6.37
CA ARG A 44 -16.68 12.03 6.35
C ARG A 44 -16.08 12.06 4.93
N LYS A 45 -16.60 12.89 4.04
CA LYS A 45 -16.15 12.99 2.65
C LYS A 45 -14.95 13.90 2.56
N LYS A 46 -14.05 13.56 1.64
CA LYS A 46 -12.91 14.39 1.28
C LYS A 46 -13.35 15.31 0.14
N LYS A 47 -12.74 16.48 0.01
CA LYS A 47 -13.07 17.46 -1.04
C LYS A 47 -11.96 17.51 -2.08
N PRO A 48 -12.27 17.44 -3.39
CA PRO A 48 -11.27 17.73 -4.42
C PRO A 48 -10.84 19.20 -4.34
N ILE A 49 -9.53 19.42 -4.26
CA ILE A 49 -8.89 20.73 -4.28
C ILE A 49 -7.73 20.71 -5.27
N ARG A 50 -7.50 21.83 -5.96
CA ARG A 50 -6.33 22.00 -6.82
C ARG A 50 -5.35 22.92 -6.13
N LEU A 51 -4.13 22.45 -5.92
CA LEU A 51 -3.05 23.21 -5.28
C LEU A 51 -1.80 23.14 -6.17
N GLY A 52 -1.41 24.29 -6.71
CA GLY A 52 -0.34 24.35 -7.71
C GLY A 52 -0.72 23.58 -8.97
N ASN A 53 0.14 22.66 -9.39
CA ASN A 53 -0.08 21.82 -10.57
C ASN A 53 -0.77 20.48 -10.28
N GLU A 54 -1.04 20.13 -9.02
CA GLU A 54 -1.64 18.85 -8.61
C GLU A 54 -3.07 19.03 -8.08
N GLU A 55 -3.82 17.93 -8.07
CA GLU A 55 -5.15 17.85 -7.48
C GLU A 55 -5.16 16.81 -6.36
N PHE A 56 -5.88 17.12 -5.28
CA PHE A 56 -5.93 16.30 -4.07
C PHE A 56 -7.33 16.17 -3.51
N LEU A 57 -7.56 15.11 -2.76
CA LEU A 57 -8.67 14.97 -1.83
C LEU A 57 -8.26 15.48 -0.45
N LEU A 58 -8.77 16.65 -0.05
CA LEU A 58 -8.60 17.24 1.28
C LEU A 58 -9.44 16.51 2.32
N ALA A 59 -8.82 16.03 3.39
CA ALA A 59 -9.50 15.38 4.49
C ALA A 59 -10.18 16.39 5.44
N PRO A 60 -11.34 16.03 6.03
CA PRO A 60 -12.07 16.90 6.96
C PRO A 60 -11.38 17.04 8.32
N ASN A 61 -10.44 16.17 8.67
CA ASN A 61 -9.75 16.19 9.95
C ASN A 61 -8.23 16.16 9.74
N GLY A 62 -7.50 16.73 10.70
CA GLY A 62 -6.06 16.53 10.82
C GLY A 62 -5.69 15.10 11.22
N THR A 63 -4.40 14.86 11.42
CA THR A 63 -3.86 13.52 11.66
C THR A 63 -3.52 13.28 13.13
N LYS A 64 -3.46 12.00 13.52
CA LYS A 64 -3.03 11.61 14.88
C LYS A 64 -1.59 12.02 15.19
N SER A 65 -0.78 12.28 14.16
CA SER A 65 0.61 12.74 14.22
C SER A 65 0.73 14.24 14.53
N GLY A 66 -0.39 14.95 14.71
CA GLY A 66 -0.39 16.37 15.08
C GLY A 66 -0.33 17.34 13.90
N TYR A 67 -0.52 16.86 12.67
CA TYR A 67 -0.66 17.75 11.51
C TYR A 67 -2.12 18.20 11.36
N PRO A 68 -2.36 19.51 11.14
CA PRO A 68 -3.71 20.04 11.01
C PRO A 68 -4.38 19.64 9.68
N PHE A 69 -3.61 19.35 8.63
CA PHE A 69 -4.13 19.01 7.31
C PHE A 69 -3.62 17.66 6.83
N LEU A 70 -4.48 16.97 6.08
CA LEU A 70 -4.18 15.77 5.32
C LEU A 70 -4.82 15.92 3.95
N MET A 71 -4.04 15.73 2.90
CA MET A 71 -4.53 15.66 1.53
C MET A 71 -3.88 14.49 0.81
N GLU A 72 -4.60 13.88 -0.13
CA GLU A 72 -4.19 12.62 -0.75
C GLU A 72 -4.57 12.60 -2.22
N ASN A 73 -3.71 12.02 -3.05
CA ASN A 73 -4.02 11.65 -4.43
C ASN A 73 -3.63 10.18 -4.66
N GLU A 74 -3.53 9.74 -5.92
CA GLU A 74 -3.15 8.38 -6.31
C GLU A 74 -1.70 8.03 -6.04
N ALA A 75 -0.85 9.02 -5.84
CA ALA A 75 0.58 8.86 -5.68
C ALA A 75 1.03 8.97 -4.22
N PHE A 76 0.46 9.90 -3.47
CA PHE A 76 0.92 10.19 -2.12
C PHE A 76 -0.16 10.76 -1.20
N SER A 77 0.01 10.50 0.10
CA SER A 77 -0.67 11.19 1.19
C SER A 77 0.27 12.22 1.81
N ILE A 78 -0.18 13.46 1.98
CA ILE A 78 0.60 14.57 2.53
C ILE A 78 -0.08 15.06 3.81
N GLN A 79 0.64 14.96 4.91
CA GLN A 79 0.28 15.60 6.18
C GLN A 79 1.10 16.87 6.31
N PHE A 80 0.45 18.00 6.59
CA PHE A 80 1.15 19.28 6.57
C PHE A 80 0.49 20.33 7.47
N GLY A 81 1.26 21.36 7.80
CA GLY A 81 0.82 22.47 8.62
C GLY A 81 1.87 23.56 8.73
N GLU A 82 1.42 24.82 8.79
CA GLU A 82 2.26 26.02 8.82
C GLU A 82 3.29 26.00 9.95
N TYR A 83 2.87 25.55 11.14
CA TYR A 83 3.69 25.56 12.36
C TYR A 83 4.34 24.21 12.67
N ASN A 84 4.13 23.20 11.85
CA ASN A 84 4.74 21.89 12.03
C ASN A 84 6.20 21.92 11.56
N LYS A 85 7.08 21.24 12.30
CA LYS A 85 8.47 20.99 11.91
C LYS A 85 8.76 19.51 12.03
N PRO A 86 8.90 18.76 10.93
CA PRO A 86 8.87 19.19 9.52
C PRO A 86 7.48 19.71 9.09
N SER A 87 7.45 20.56 8.06
CA SER A 87 6.20 21.18 7.58
C SER A 87 5.35 20.24 6.72
N PHE A 88 5.99 19.24 6.11
CA PHE A 88 5.34 18.23 5.28
C PHE A 88 5.85 16.83 5.61
N PHE A 89 4.93 15.90 5.80
CA PHE A 89 5.19 14.47 5.95
C PHE A 89 4.42 13.72 4.88
N VAL A 90 5.15 13.03 4.01
CA VAL A 90 4.66 12.43 2.77
C VAL A 90 4.75 10.91 2.88
N THR A 91 3.70 10.21 2.49
CA THR A 91 3.68 8.76 2.31
C THR A 91 3.45 8.46 0.84
N PHE A 92 4.40 7.81 0.18
CA PHE A 92 4.28 7.35 -1.19
C PHE A 92 3.55 6.00 -1.23
N HIS A 93 2.53 5.91 -2.07
CA HIS A 93 1.65 4.74 -2.14
C HIS A 93 2.28 3.62 -2.96
N SER A 94 2.05 2.38 -2.53
CA SER A 94 2.44 1.14 -3.22
C SER A 94 2.16 1.19 -4.72
N VAL A 95 0.92 1.47 -5.13
CA VAL A 95 0.55 1.49 -6.56
C VAL A 95 1.46 2.43 -7.36
N ALA A 96 1.72 3.62 -6.85
CA ALA A 96 2.57 4.58 -7.55
C ALA A 96 4.04 4.17 -7.50
N LEU A 97 4.55 3.66 -6.37
CA LEU A 97 5.92 3.18 -6.23
C LEU A 97 6.26 2.10 -7.25
N TRP A 98 5.35 1.16 -7.46
CA TRP A 98 5.54 0.03 -8.38
C TRP A 98 5.44 0.40 -9.86
N HIS A 99 4.80 1.52 -10.19
CA HIS A 99 4.54 1.91 -11.58
C HIS A 99 5.34 3.12 -12.06
N GLN A 100 5.72 4.02 -11.15
CA GLN A 100 6.45 5.24 -11.47
C GLN A 100 7.89 5.21 -10.93
N GLY A 101 8.18 4.37 -9.95
CA GLY A 101 9.47 4.36 -9.27
C GLY A 101 9.63 5.53 -8.29
N ILE A 102 10.51 5.36 -7.30
CA ILE A 102 10.64 6.33 -6.21
C ILE A 102 11.28 7.66 -6.64
N GLN A 103 12.23 7.63 -7.56
CA GLN A 103 12.90 8.85 -8.04
C GLN A 103 11.92 9.78 -8.76
N ALA A 104 11.11 9.25 -9.68
CA ALA A 104 10.10 10.03 -10.39
C ALA A 104 9.05 10.59 -9.43
N LEU A 105 8.63 9.82 -8.42
CA LEU A 105 7.68 10.28 -7.41
C LEU A 105 8.25 11.37 -6.51
N HIS A 106 9.50 11.23 -6.08
CA HIS A 106 10.21 12.26 -5.33
C HIS A 106 10.30 13.55 -6.14
N GLN A 107 10.70 13.46 -7.42
CA GLN A 107 10.77 14.61 -8.31
C GLN A 107 9.39 15.23 -8.58
N ARG A 108 8.34 14.41 -8.74
CA ARG A 108 6.95 14.89 -8.89
C ARG A 108 6.52 15.70 -7.67
N PHE A 109 6.82 15.21 -6.46
CA PHE A 109 6.54 15.96 -5.24
C PHE A 109 7.33 17.29 -5.20
N LEU A 110 8.62 17.29 -5.54
CA LEU A 110 9.41 18.53 -5.58
C LEU A 110 8.87 19.53 -6.61
N ASN A 111 8.50 19.07 -7.81
CA ASN A 111 7.88 19.91 -8.85
C ASN A 111 6.58 20.54 -8.35
N TRP A 112 5.77 19.77 -7.62
CA TRP A 112 4.56 20.29 -6.98
C TRP A 112 4.88 21.37 -5.95
N THR A 113 5.86 21.15 -5.07
CA THR A 113 6.26 22.16 -4.07
C THR A 113 6.76 23.45 -4.73
N GLN A 114 7.52 23.33 -5.82
CA GLN A 114 8.01 24.47 -6.60
C GLN A 114 6.85 25.23 -7.26
N SER A 115 5.83 24.52 -7.77
CA SER A 115 4.64 25.15 -8.36
C SER A 115 3.85 26.00 -7.35
N LEU A 116 4.00 25.70 -6.05
CA LEU A 116 3.41 26.47 -4.96
C LEU A 116 4.30 27.61 -4.44
N GLY A 117 5.53 27.75 -4.95
CA GLY A 117 6.49 28.72 -4.42
C GLY A 117 7.10 28.34 -3.06
N LEU A 118 7.08 27.04 -2.71
CA LEU A 118 7.77 26.53 -1.52
C LEU A 118 9.28 26.41 -1.78
N ILE A 119 10.07 26.73 -0.76
CA ILE A 119 11.54 26.71 -0.84
C ILE A 119 12.07 25.64 0.12
N ARG A 120 12.84 24.69 -0.41
CA ARG A 120 13.54 23.69 0.41
C ARG A 120 14.70 24.37 1.16
N TYR A 121 14.72 24.24 2.48
CA TYR A 121 15.81 24.78 3.32
C TYR A 121 16.68 23.70 3.98
N GLU A 122 16.23 22.45 4.00
CA GLU A 122 17.01 21.27 4.38
C GLU A 122 16.69 20.09 3.46
N PRO A 123 17.60 19.10 3.32
CA PRO A 123 17.29 17.83 2.68
C PRO A 123 16.12 17.11 3.36
N GLU A 124 15.36 16.35 2.57
CA GLU A 124 14.31 15.50 3.07
C GLU A 124 14.85 14.36 3.96
N ARG A 125 14.02 13.83 4.85
CA ARG A 125 14.40 12.77 5.79
C ARG A 125 13.43 11.60 5.77
N LEU A 126 13.92 10.45 5.32
CA LEU A 126 13.21 9.18 5.34
C LEU A 126 12.87 8.77 6.77
N SER A 127 11.61 8.37 6.94
CA SER A 127 11.05 7.91 8.20
C SER A 127 10.71 6.44 8.19
N ARG A 128 10.42 5.88 7.00
CA ARG A 128 10.13 4.46 6.79
C ARG A 128 10.39 4.06 5.35
N VAL A 129 10.91 2.85 5.15
CA VAL A 129 11.02 2.18 3.85
C VAL A 129 10.58 0.73 4.02
N ASP A 130 9.65 0.28 3.18
CA ASP A 130 9.18 -1.10 3.13
C ASP A 130 9.72 -1.78 1.87
N PHE A 131 10.72 -2.64 2.03
CA PHE A 131 11.31 -3.46 0.97
C PHE A 131 10.52 -4.75 0.80
N THR A 132 10.32 -5.19 -0.44
CA THR A 132 9.54 -6.39 -0.76
C THR A 132 10.22 -7.28 -1.78
N PHE A 133 10.04 -8.59 -1.58
CA PHE A 133 10.47 -9.64 -2.49
C PHE A 133 9.33 -10.65 -2.62
N ASP A 134 8.77 -10.75 -3.81
CA ASP A 134 7.67 -11.64 -4.15
C ASP A 134 8.22 -12.92 -4.78
N TYR A 135 7.92 -14.04 -4.17
CA TYR A 135 8.35 -15.35 -4.60
C TYR A 135 7.15 -16.20 -5.02
N PHE A 136 7.27 -16.86 -6.16
CA PHE A 136 6.41 -18.00 -6.46
C PHE A 136 6.84 -19.17 -5.57
N LEU A 137 5.96 -19.56 -4.65
CA LEU A 137 6.22 -20.55 -3.61
C LEU A 137 4.96 -21.41 -3.37
N PRO A 138 4.74 -22.45 -4.20
CA PRO A 138 3.54 -23.30 -4.14
C PRO A 138 3.50 -24.24 -2.93
N ASN A 139 4.65 -24.52 -2.33
CA ASN A 139 4.76 -25.36 -1.15
C ASN A 139 5.48 -24.58 -0.05
N ILE A 140 4.86 -24.54 1.13
CA ILE A 140 5.46 -24.05 2.37
C ILE A 140 5.86 -25.27 3.19
N ASP A 141 7.15 -25.51 3.29
CA ASP A 141 7.81 -26.61 4.00
C ASP A 141 8.51 -26.15 5.28
N PHE A 142 8.18 -24.94 5.74
CA PHE A 142 8.70 -24.33 6.95
C PHE A 142 7.58 -23.77 7.83
N ASP A 143 7.93 -23.56 9.10
CA ASP A 143 7.07 -22.99 10.13
C ASP A 143 7.83 -21.94 10.95
N GLU A 144 7.20 -21.41 12.01
CA GLU A 144 7.78 -20.39 12.88
C GLU A 144 9.14 -20.80 13.48
N ASP A 145 9.28 -22.08 13.83
CA ASP A 145 10.51 -22.64 14.41
C ASP A 145 11.60 -22.86 13.37
N SER A 146 11.31 -22.60 12.09
CA SER A 146 12.32 -22.61 11.02
C SER A 146 13.07 -21.27 10.94
N PHE A 147 12.59 -20.20 11.61
CA PHE A 147 13.19 -18.86 11.56
C PHE A 147 14.09 -18.56 12.76
N VAL A 148 15.35 -18.22 12.51
CA VAL A 148 16.27 -17.70 13.52
C VAL A 148 16.33 -16.19 13.37
N SER A 149 15.85 -15.46 14.37
CA SER A 149 15.72 -14.00 14.33
C SER A 149 16.42 -13.34 15.51
N ALA A 150 17.06 -12.19 15.26
CA ALA A 150 17.57 -11.30 16.31
C ALA A 150 16.44 -10.54 17.02
N ALA A 151 15.24 -10.50 16.44
CA ALA A 151 14.09 -9.87 17.06
C ALA A 151 13.53 -10.71 18.21
N CYS A 152 13.35 -10.09 19.38
CA CYS A 152 12.80 -10.77 20.56
C CYS A 152 11.29 -11.08 20.46
N LYS A 153 10.57 -10.49 19.51
CA LYS A 153 9.13 -10.70 19.31
C LYS A 153 8.86 -11.30 17.94
N ASP A 154 8.06 -12.35 17.92
CA ASP A 154 7.51 -12.98 16.74
C ASP A 154 6.00 -13.24 16.91
N ASN A 155 5.27 -13.25 15.79
CA ASN A 155 3.83 -13.51 15.76
C ASN A 155 3.50 -14.31 14.50
N GLN A 156 2.52 -15.21 14.63
CA GLN A 156 1.99 -15.98 13.51
C GLN A 156 0.49 -15.74 13.34
N TYR A 157 0.05 -15.58 12.10
CA TYR A 157 -1.37 -15.53 11.75
C TYR A 157 -1.76 -16.77 10.94
N ARG A 158 -2.77 -17.49 11.42
CA ARG A 158 -3.35 -18.68 10.78
C ARG A 158 -4.83 -18.44 10.47
N LYS A 159 -5.28 -18.87 9.30
CA LYS A 159 -6.70 -18.89 8.91
C LYS A 159 -7.06 -20.26 8.34
N ASN A 160 -8.19 -20.82 8.78
CA ASN A 160 -8.64 -22.16 8.37
C ASN A 160 -7.56 -23.25 8.55
N ARG A 161 -6.77 -23.17 9.63
CA ARG A 161 -5.63 -24.05 9.94
C ARG A 161 -4.45 -23.99 8.95
N LYS A 162 -4.46 -23.06 8.00
CA LYS A 162 -3.32 -22.75 7.13
C LYS A 162 -2.59 -21.53 7.66
N ILE A 163 -1.26 -21.59 7.66
CA ILE A 163 -0.44 -20.43 7.98
C ILE A 163 -0.58 -19.43 6.83
N GLN A 164 -0.87 -18.17 7.15
CA GLN A 164 -1.00 -17.11 6.15
C GLN A 164 0.10 -16.07 6.28
N THR A 165 0.59 -15.81 7.50
CA THR A 165 1.61 -14.79 7.75
C THR A 165 2.53 -15.20 8.89
N PHE A 166 3.82 -15.06 8.68
CA PHE A 166 4.86 -15.02 9.72
C PHE A 166 5.31 -13.57 9.91
N SER A 167 5.49 -13.11 11.14
CA SER A 167 5.96 -11.77 11.45
C SER A 167 7.04 -11.80 12.52
N PHE A 168 8.16 -11.10 12.28
CA PHE A 168 9.29 -11.01 13.20
C PHE A 168 9.68 -9.55 13.42
N GLY A 169 9.79 -9.14 14.68
CA GLY A 169 10.11 -7.76 15.06
C GLY A 169 8.91 -6.83 15.16
N GLU A 170 9.12 -5.73 15.89
CA GLU A 170 8.18 -4.62 16.04
C GLU A 170 8.96 -3.31 16.12
N GLY A 171 8.29 -2.20 15.80
CA GLY A 171 8.92 -0.88 15.88
C GLY A 171 9.86 -0.62 14.70
N GLU A 172 11.17 -0.65 14.95
CA GLU A 172 12.20 -0.16 14.02
C GLU A 172 12.41 -1.07 12.81
N ILE A 173 12.42 -2.39 13.00
CA ILE A 173 12.44 -3.36 11.92
C ILE A 173 11.31 -4.36 12.15
N ARG A 174 10.56 -4.64 11.09
CA ARG A 174 9.56 -5.71 11.09
C ARG A 174 9.60 -6.45 9.76
N LEU A 175 9.91 -7.74 9.83
CA LEU A 175 9.78 -8.70 8.74
C LEU A 175 8.38 -9.30 8.73
N ARG A 176 7.77 -9.41 7.55
CA ARG A 176 6.54 -10.17 7.29
C ARG A 176 6.77 -11.11 6.12
N ILE A 177 6.32 -12.35 6.25
CA ILE A 177 6.33 -13.35 5.17
C ILE A 177 4.92 -13.88 5.06
N TYR A 178 4.23 -13.59 3.95
CA TYR A 178 2.81 -13.88 3.85
C TYR A 178 2.36 -14.21 2.43
N ASN A 179 1.27 -14.96 2.32
CA ASN A 179 0.62 -15.22 1.04
C ASN A 179 -0.02 -13.92 0.51
N LYS A 180 0.61 -13.33 -0.52
CA LYS A 180 0.19 -12.04 -1.07
C LYS A 180 -1.06 -12.18 -1.93
N CYS A 181 -1.25 -13.31 -2.62
CA CYS A 181 -2.48 -13.58 -3.36
C CYS A 181 -3.71 -13.60 -2.41
N ASP A 182 -3.60 -14.29 -1.28
CA ASP A 182 -4.67 -14.31 -0.26
C ASP A 182 -4.90 -12.90 0.29
N GLU A 183 -3.84 -12.15 0.61
CA GLU A 183 -3.94 -10.78 1.13
C GLU A 183 -4.61 -9.82 0.13
N ILE A 184 -4.29 -9.92 -1.16
CA ILE A 184 -4.93 -9.13 -2.23
C ILE A 184 -6.42 -9.42 -2.31
N ASN A 185 -6.79 -10.71 -2.28
CA ASN A 185 -8.18 -11.15 -2.41
C ASN A 185 -9.02 -10.80 -1.19
N GLU A 186 -8.42 -10.75 0.00
CA GLU A 186 -9.14 -10.54 1.26
C GLU A 186 -9.14 -9.10 1.73
N THR A 187 -8.05 -8.35 1.50
CA THR A 187 -7.79 -7.08 2.20
C THR A 187 -7.43 -5.95 1.25
N SER A 188 -6.24 -5.95 0.64
CA SER A 188 -5.73 -4.75 -0.03
C SER A 188 -6.38 -4.46 -1.37
N ASN A 189 -6.99 -5.46 -2.00
CA ASN A 189 -7.54 -5.34 -3.35
C ASN A 189 -6.51 -4.89 -4.42
N LYS A 190 -5.19 -5.03 -4.17
CA LYS A 190 -4.09 -4.65 -5.09
C LYS A 190 -3.85 -5.69 -6.18
N SER A 191 -4.89 -6.04 -6.92
CA SER A 191 -4.89 -7.15 -7.85
C SER A 191 -4.09 -6.91 -9.14
N TRP A 192 -3.70 -5.67 -9.43
CA TRP A 192 -2.73 -5.33 -10.47
C TRP A 192 -1.37 -6.03 -10.32
N PHE A 193 -1.02 -6.50 -9.12
CA PHE A 193 0.14 -7.35 -8.93
C PHE A 193 0.08 -8.63 -9.77
N PHE A 194 -1.09 -9.22 -9.99
CA PHE A 194 -1.23 -10.42 -10.82
C PHE A 194 -0.72 -10.21 -12.24
N LYS A 195 -1.00 -9.04 -12.83
CA LYS A 195 -0.48 -8.65 -14.14
C LYS A 195 1.04 -8.44 -14.11
N LEU A 196 1.57 -7.80 -13.06
CA LEU A 196 3.02 -7.58 -12.91
C LEU A 196 3.79 -8.89 -12.72
N TRP A 197 3.23 -9.83 -11.97
CA TRP A 197 3.83 -11.14 -11.72
C TRP A 197 3.67 -12.10 -12.90
N GLY A 198 2.61 -11.95 -13.70
CA GLY A 198 2.16 -12.97 -14.65
C GLY A 198 1.67 -14.26 -13.96
N ILE A 199 1.34 -14.18 -12.66
CA ILE A 199 0.97 -15.31 -11.80
C ILE A 199 -0.15 -14.85 -10.85
N GLU A 200 -1.18 -15.66 -10.70
CA GLU A 200 -2.37 -15.33 -9.89
C GLU A 200 -2.47 -16.11 -8.57
N GLN A 201 -1.56 -17.04 -8.32
CA GLN A 201 -1.58 -17.92 -7.16
C GLN A 201 -0.19 -18.17 -6.59
N ASP A 202 -0.15 -18.58 -5.32
CA ASP A 202 1.05 -19.05 -4.64
C ASP A 202 2.22 -18.05 -4.62
N VAL A 203 1.92 -16.75 -4.71
CA VAL A 203 2.92 -15.69 -4.54
C VAL A 203 2.99 -15.30 -3.07
N TRP A 204 4.14 -15.55 -2.47
CA TRP A 204 4.48 -15.18 -1.10
C TRP A 204 5.39 -13.96 -1.10
N ARG A 205 5.03 -12.95 -0.32
CA ARG A 205 5.82 -11.73 -0.15
C ARG A 205 6.65 -11.81 1.11
N ILE A 206 7.94 -11.54 0.97
CA ILE A 206 8.88 -11.24 2.06
C ILE A 206 9.00 -9.71 2.12
N GLU A 207 8.58 -9.10 3.22
CA GLU A 207 8.48 -7.66 3.38
C GLU A 207 9.21 -7.18 4.64
N TRP A 208 10.24 -6.36 4.46
CA TRP A 208 10.91 -5.66 5.56
C TRP A 208 10.46 -4.22 5.62
N GLN A 209 9.73 -3.89 6.68
CA GLN A 209 9.54 -2.51 7.10
C GLN A 209 10.73 -2.07 7.96
N VAL A 210 11.40 -1.00 7.55
CA VAL A 210 12.52 -0.38 8.28
C VAL A 210 12.16 1.07 8.58
N ARG A 211 12.27 1.50 9.84
CA ARG A 211 11.97 2.86 10.28
C ARG A 211 13.23 3.67 10.59
N LYS A 212 13.01 4.95 10.83
CA LYS A 212 14.01 6.01 10.96
C LYS A 212 15.23 5.67 11.83
N GLY A 213 15.09 4.93 12.93
CA GLY A 213 16.21 4.60 13.81
C GLY A 213 17.19 3.68 13.11
N SER A 214 16.69 2.58 12.54
CA SER A 214 17.50 1.61 11.77
C SER A 214 17.99 2.15 10.44
N LEU A 215 17.21 3.00 9.76
CA LEU A 215 17.68 3.70 8.55
C LEU A 215 18.89 4.57 8.88
N ARG A 216 18.79 5.40 9.93
CA ARG A 216 19.88 6.29 10.37
C ARG A 216 21.12 5.55 10.84
N SER A 217 20.98 4.43 11.55
CA SER A 217 22.15 3.63 11.95
C SER A 217 22.90 3.05 10.76
N CYS A 218 22.24 2.88 9.61
CA CYS A 218 22.85 2.48 8.35
C CYS A 218 23.31 3.68 7.50
N GLY A 219 23.20 4.91 8.01
CA GLY A 219 23.54 6.13 7.30
C GLY A 219 22.55 6.50 6.19
N ILE A 220 21.29 6.05 6.29
CA ILE A 220 20.23 6.35 5.33
C ILE A 220 19.31 7.41 5.92
N GLN A 221 19.37 8.62 5.37
CA GLN A 221 18.50 9.73 5.76
C GLN A 221 17.75 10.31 4.56
N THR A 222 18.38 10.45 3.40
CA THR A 222 17.78 11.04 2.20
C THR A 222 17.41 9.98 1.16
N PHE A 223 16.75 10.36 0.07
CA PHE A 223 16.58 9.47 -1.09
C PHE A 223 17.91 9.11 -1.75
N ASP A 224 18.85 10.06 -1.82
CA ASP A 224 20.20 9.82 -2.32
C ASP A 224 20.93 8.75 -1.48
N ASP A 225 20.84 8.83 -0.15
CA ASP A 225 21.43 7.82 0.73
C ASP A 225 20.80 6.45 0.52
N LEU A 226 19.47 6.40 0.36
CA LEU A 226 18.74 5.15 0.12
C LEU A 226 19.23 4.50 -1.18
N GLN A 227 19.34 5.27 -2.26
CA GLN A 227 19.85 4.79 -3.54
C GLN A 227 21.24 4.16 -3.40
N GLN A 228 22.13 4.80 -2.64
CA GLN A 228 23.52 4.38 -2.49
C GLN A 228 23.74 3.25 -1.47
N ARG A 229 22.89 3.12 -0.45
CA ARG A 229 23.18 2.29 0.73
C ARG A 229 22.20 1.15 0.97
N GLN A 230 21.10 1.09 0.25
CA GLN A 230 20.07 0.08 0.46
C GLN A 230 20.55 -1.37 0.31
N GLY A 231 21.45 -1.66 -0.64
CA GLY A 231 21.99 -3.01 -0.81
C GLY A 231 22.69 -3.50 0.47
N LYS A 232 23.46 -2.62 1.11
CA LYS A 232 24.11 -2.91 2.40
C LYS A 232 23.10 -3.10 3.54
N LEU A 233 22.06 -2.26 3.60
CA LEU A 233 20.98 -2.45 4.58
C LEU A 233 20.29 -3.80 4.39
N LEU A 234 19.94 -4.17 3.16
CA LEU A 234 19.31 -5.45 2.85
C LEU A 234 20.21 -6.63 3.19
N GLN A 235 21.52 -6.54 2.93
CA GLN A 235 22.48 -7.56 3.35
C GLN A 235 22.48 -7.75 4.87
N LEU A 236 22.41 -6.67 5.67
CA LEU A 236 22.27 -6.79 7.13
C LEU A 236 20.93 -7.45 7.51
N LEU A 237 19.84 -7.09 6.84
CA LEU A 237 18.52 -7.65 7.13
C LEU A 237 18.44 -9.16 6.84
N VAL A 238 18.97 -9.61 5.70
CA VAL A 238 18.91 -11.03 5.30
C VAL A 238 19.91 -11.91 6.04
N ASN A 239 21.02 -11.35 6.54
CA ASN A 239 22.06 -12.14 7.21
C ASN A 239 21.98 -12.07 8.73
N GLU A 240 21.57 -10.92 9.30
CA GLU A 240 21.67 -10.67 10.74
C GLU A 240 20.31 -10.51 11.42
N HIS A 241 19.34 -9.86 10.77
CA HIS A 241 18.03 -9.66 11.42
C HIS A 241 17.23 -10.96 11.53
N THR A 242 17.06 -11.68 10.42
CA THR A 242 16.36 -12.97 10.42
C THR A 242 16.96 -13.87 9.35
N THR A 243 17.00 -15.17 9.60
CA THR A 243 17.33 -16.19 8.61
C THR A 243 16.30 -17.31 8.65
N LEU A 244 15.98 -17.88 7.49
CA LEU A 244 15.16 -19.08 7.38
C LEU A 244 16.06 -20.30 7.19
N ARG A 245 15.82 -21.34 8.00
CA ARG A 245 16.68 -22.53 8.17
C ARG A 245 15.88 -23.80 7.95
N ILE A 246 16.56 -24.88 7.57
CA ILE A 246 15.96 -26.23 7.50
C ILE A 246 16.16 -26.88 8.86
N LYS A 247 15.08 -27.41 9.46
CA LYS A 247 15.15 -28.06 10.78
C LYS A 247 16.10 -29.27 10.75
N GLU A 248 16.98 -29.34 11.74
CA GLU A 248 17.88 -30.48 11.99
C GLU A 248 17.91 -30.82 13.50
N ASP A 249 18.57 -31.92 13.84
CA ASP A 249 18.64 -32.44 15.22
C ASP A 249 19.56 -31.62 16.16
N ASP A 250 20.33 -30.64 15.65
CA ASP A 250 21.15 -29.76 16.50
C ASP A 250 20.25 -28.82 17.31
N SER A 251 20.45 -28.77 18.63
CA SER A 251 19.68 -27.91 19.54
C SER A 251 19.94 -26.41 19.31
N ASN A 252 21.08 -26.05 18.71
CA ASN A 252 21.40 -24.70 18.29
C ASN A 252 20.93 -24.44 16.85
N ARG A 253 19.72 -23.90 16.73
CA ARG A 253 19.05 -23.55 15.48
C ARG A 253 19.87 -22.66 14.53
N SER A 254 20.82 -21.87 15.05
CA SER A 254 21.68 -21.02 14.20
C SER A 254 22.67 -21.80 13.33
N ARG A 255 22.96 -23.06 13.68
CA ARG A 255 23.86 -23.95 12.94
C ARG A 255 23.16 -24.72 11.82
N TRP A 256 21.84 -24.74 11.83
CA TRP A 256 21.05 -25.38 10.79
C TRP A 256 21.39 -24.79 9.41
N PRO A 257 21.31 -25.58 8.34
CA PRO A 257 21.56 -25.08 7.00
C PRO A 257 20.49 -24.04 6.60
N LEU A 258 20.90 -23.07 5.78
CA LEU A 258 19.99 -22.09 5.21
C LEU A 258 18.97 -22.77 4.29
N HIS A 259 17.73 -22.32 4.38
CA HIS A 259 16.67 -22.78 3.50
C HIS A 259 16.91 -22.30 2.06
N PRO A 260 16.55 -23.08 1.01
CA PRO A 260 16.77 -22.68 -0.39
C PRO A 260 16.17 -21.32 -0.76
N LEU A 261 14.97 -21.01 -0.24
CA LEU A 261 14.36 -19.68 -0.39
C LEU A 261 15.26 -18.56 0.13
N TRP A 262 15.93 -18.79 1.27
CA TRP A 262 16.79 -17.78 1.90
C TRP A 262 18.14 -17.67 1.20
N LEU A 263 18.67 -18.79 0.69
CA LEU A 263 19.86 -18.79 -0.14
C LEU A 263 19.65 -17.94 -1.41
N ASP A 264 18.54 -18.17 -2.13
CA ASP A 264 18.21 -17.34 -3.30
C ASP A 264 18.01 -15.88 -2.88
N LEU A 265 17.24 -15.60 -1.83
CA LEU A 265 17.04 -14.22 -1.36
C LEU A 265 18.36 -13.48 -1.04
N THR A 266 19.30 -14.14 -0.36
CA THR A 266 20.61 -13.55 -0.08
C THR A 266 21.39 -13.31 -1.37
N GLU A 267 21.33 -14.22 -2.34
CA GLU A 267 21.97 -14.04 -3.64
C GLU A 267 21.34 -12.88 -4.44
N GLN A 268 20.00 -12.79 -4.46
CA GLN A 268 19.28 -11.69 -5.11
C GLN A 268 19.63 -10.35 -4.46
N VAL A 269 19.69 -10.29 -3.13
CA VAL A 269 20.09 -9.09 -2.39
C VAL A 269 21.55 -8.69 -2.66
N ALA A 270 22.45 -9.66 -2.82
CA ALA A 270 23.85 -9.38 -3.15
C ALA A 270 24.02 -8.73 -4.53
N LYS A 271 23.09 -8.96 -5.47
CA LYS A 271 23.08 -8.35 -6.81
C LYS A 271 22.50 -6.93 -6.83
N ILE A 272 21.92 -6.46 -5.73
CA ILE A 272 21.33 -5.12 -5.65
C ILE A 272 22.45 -4.09 -5.45
N GLU A 273 22.90 -3.50 -6.55
CA GLU A 273 23.68 -2.27 -6.53
C GLU A 273 22.76 -1.06 -6.27
N ILE A 274 21.56 -1.06 -6.88
CA ILE A 274 20.47 -0.10 -6.68
C ILE A 274 19.14 -0.87 -6.88
N LEU A 275 18.21 -0.87 -5.91
CA LEU A 275 16.81 -1.19 -6.21
C LEU A 275 16.20 0.06 -6.84
N GLU A 276 16.31 0.15 -8.15
CA GLU A 276 15.30 0.86 -8.91
C GLU A 276 14.15 -0.15 -9.04
N GLY A 277 13.06 0.09 -8.31
CA GLY A 277 11.84 -0.69 -8.51
C GLY A 277 11.49 -0.59 -9.97
N LEU A 278 11.69 -1.69 -10.72
CA LEU A 278 11.53 -1.83 -12.15
C LEU A 278 11.32 -0.49 -12.88
N ASP A 279 12.40 0.11 -13.37
CA ASP A 279 12.37 1.26 -14.29
C ASP A 279 11.75 0.91 -15.66
N THR A 280 10.96 -0.17 -15.72
CA THR A 280 9.89 -0.27 -16.68
C THR A 280 8.88 0.78 -16.28
N LEU A 281 8.86 1.91 -17.00
CA LEU A 281 7.66 2.68 -17.25
C LEU A 281 6.59 1.74 -17.84
N ASN A 282 6.05 0.84 -17.02
CA ASN A 282 4.80 0.19 -17.30
C ASN A 282 3.77 1.26 -17.00
N GLU A 283 3.39 2.01 -18.04
CA GLU A 283 2.23 2.88 -17.97
C GLU A 283 1.16 2.11 -17.20
N LEU A 284 0.72 2.70 -16.08
CA LEU A 284 -0.43 2.21 -15.35
C LEU A 284 -1.54 2.04 -16.39
N ASP A 285 -1.88 0.81 -16.71
CA ASP A 285 -3.03 0.53 -17.55
C ASP A 285 -4.26 0.74 -16.67
N LEU A 286 -4.64 2.02 -16.51
CA LEU A 286 -5.79 2.43 -15.72
C LEU A 286 -7.05 1.71 -16.20
N ASN A 287 -7.17 1.44 -17.51
CA ASN A 287 -8.31 0.73 -18.06
C ASN A 287 -8.34 -0.73 -17.58
N ALA A 288 -7.21 -1.45 -17.62
CA ALA A 288 -7.16 -2.81 -17.07
C ALA A 288 -7.48 -2.83 -15.56
N LEU A 289 -6.96 -1.86 -14.79
CA LEU A 289 -7.28 -1.68 -13.38
C LEU A 289 -8.78 -1.44 -13.14
N LEU A 290 -9.41 -0.64 -13.99
CA LEU A 290 -10.84 -0.34 -13.92
C LEU A 290 -11.69 -1.56 -14.29
N GLU A 291 -11.34 -2.29 -15.36
CA GLU A 291 -12.06 -3.49 -15.79
C GLU A 291 -12.00 -4.60 -14.74
N GLU A 292 -10.84 -4.80 -14.13
CA GLU A 292 -10.70 -5.78 -13.06
C GLU A 292 -11.55 -5.42 -11.82
N ARG A 293 -11.62 -4.13 -11.47
CA ARG A 293 -12.51 -3.67 -10.40
C ARG A 293 -13.98 -3.89 -10.74
N LYS A 294 -14.39 -3.63 -12.00
CA LYS A 294 -15.74 -3.96 -12.47
C LYS A 294 -16.03 -5.46 -12.27
N MET A 295 -15.08 -6.33 -12.60
CA MET A 295 -15.22 -7.77 -12.39
C MET A 295 -15.39 -8.14 -10.91
N ARG A 296 -14.62 -7.52 -10.00
CA ARG A 296 -14.77 -7.76 -8.54
C ARG A 296 -16.07 -7.22 -7.97
N ILE A 297 -16.55 -6.07 -8.46
CA ILE A 297 -17.89 -5.57 -8.16
C ILE A 297 -18.93 -6.59 -8.64
N ALA A 298 -18.79 -7.13 -9.85
CA ALA A 298 -19.70 -8.15 -10.38
C ALA A 298 -19.72 -9.43 -9.51
N ILE A 299 -18.57 -9.90 -9.03
CA ILE A 299 -18.47 -11.04 -8.09
C ILE A 299 -19.22 -10.73 -6.78
N SER A 300 -19.04 -9.52 -6.24
CA SER A 300 -19.71 -9.08 -5.01
C SER A 300 -21.23 -9.02 -5.22
N VAL A 301 -21.67 -8.40 -6.31
CA VAL A 301 -23.08 -8.33 -6.72
C VAL A 301 -23.66 -9.73 -6.87
N TYR A 302 -22.92 -10.66 -7.48
CA TYR A 302 -23.35 -12.05 -7.62
C TYR A 302 -23.49 -12.76 -6.26
N GLY A 303 -22.62 -12.46 -5.29
CA GLY A 303 -22.77 -12.91 -3.91
C GLY A 303 -24.06 -12.38 -3.24
N TYR A 304 -24.36 -11.09 -3.41
CA TYR A 304 -25.61 -10.49 -2.92
C TYR A 304 -26.84 -11.06 -3.65
N LEU A 305 -26.71 -11.36 -4.94
CA LEU A 305 -27.76 -11.98 -5.74
C LEU A 305 -28.16 -13.35 -5.18
N LYS A 306 -27.17 -14.18 -4.79
CA LYS A 306 -27.43 -15.46 -4.12
C LYS A 306 -28.16 -15.28 -2.79
N ARG A 307 -27.80 -14.26 -2.00
CA ARG A 307 -28.48 -13.95 -0.72
C ARG A 307 -29.92 -13.50 -0.95
N MET A 308 -30.16 -12.66 -1.94
CA MET A 308 -31.52 -12.26 -2.34
C MET A 308 -32.35 -13.47 -2.79
N ALA A 309 -31.76 -14.36 -3.59
CA ALA A 309 -32.42 -15.58 -4.01
C ALA A 309 -32.82 -16.47 -2.82
N ALA A 310 -31.93 -16.63 -1.84
CA ALA A 310 -32.23 -17.36 -0.61
C ALA A 310 -33.37 -16.71 0.19
N ILE A 311 -33.38 -15.38 0.34
CA ILE A 311 -34.46 -14.65 1.01
C ILE A 311 -35.80 -14.88 0.30
N GLN A 312 -35.84 -14.78 -1.04
CA GLN A 312 -37.04 -15.01 -1.82
C GLN A 312 -37.58 -16.44 -1.65
N CYS A 313 -36.69 -17.44 -1.64
CA CYS A 313 -37.03 -18.84 -1.41
C CYS A 313 -37.68 -19.04 -0.05
N LEU A 314 -37.11 -18.45 1.01
CA LEU A 314 -37.68 -18.48 2.36
C LEU A 314 -39.05 -17.80 2.45
N GLN A 315 -39.22 -16.66 1.77
CA GLN A 315 -40.48 -15.91 1.80
C GLN A 315 -41.64 -16.62 1.10
N HIS A 316 -41.35 -17.41 0.06
CA HIS A 316 -42.38 -18.00 -0.81
C HIS A 316 -42.44 -19.52 -0.72
N GLY A 317 -41.69 -20.15 0.19
CA GLY A 317 -41.63 -21.61 0.34
C GLY A 317 -41.15 -22.33 -0.93
N LYS A 318 -40.28 -21.68 -1.73
CA LYS A 318 -39.69 -22.28 -2.93
C LYS A 318 -38.34 -22.92 -2.60
N ASP A 319 -38.03 -24.06 -3.21
CA ASP A 319 -36.74 -24.73 -3.00
C ASP A 319 -35.56 -23.99 -3.66
N LYS A 320 -35.80 -23.38 -4.83
CA LYS A 320 -34.79 -22.63 -5.59
C LYS A 320 -35.44 -21.63 -6.55
N ILE A 321 -34.68 -20.61 -6.92
CA ILE A 321 -34.98 -19.71 -8.05
C ILE A 321 -33.78 -19.63 -8.99
N SER A 322 -34.02 -19.28 -10.24
CA SER A 322 -33.00 -19.08 -11.26
C SER A 322 -32.22 -17.78 -11.07
N VAL A 323 -31.03 -17.69 -11.70
CA VAL A 323 -30.23 -16.45 -11.72
C VAL A 323 -31.00 -15.31 -12.38
N THR A 324 -31.73 -15.59 -13.46
CA THR A 324 -32.55 -14.59 -14.18
C THR A 324 -33.66 -14.02 -13.29
N GLU A 325 -34.35 -14.87 -12.52
CA GLU A 325 -35.35 -14.41 -11.55
C GLU A 325 -34.71 -13.55 -10.45
N ALA A 326 -33.57 -13.96 -9.93
CA ALA A 326 -32.84 -13.18 -8.92
C ALA A 326 -32.39 -11.81 -9.47
N GLN A 327 -31.95 -11.74 -10.73
CA GLN A 327 -31.56 -10.49 -11.40
C GLN A 327 -32.75 -9.54 -11.58
N ALA A 328 -33.92 -10.08 -11.93
CA ALA A 328 -35.15 -9.31 -12.03
C ALA A 328 -35.55 -8.72 -10.65
N LEU A 329 -35.43 -9.52 -9.58
CA LEU A 329 -35.66 -9.06 -8.21
C LEU A 329 -34.69 -7.94 -7.81
N LEU A 330 -33.40 -8.11 -8.08
CA LEU A 330 -32.39 -7.09 -7.80
C LEU A 330 -32.72 -5.79 -8.54
N SER A 331 -33.06 -5.88 -9.83
CA SER A 331 -33.43 -4.74 -10.65
C SER A 331 -34.65 -4.00 -10.09
N MET A 332 -35.65 -4.74 -9.61
CA MET A 332 -36.82 -4.18 -8.96
C MET A 332 -36.46 -3.46 -7.66
N VAL A 333 -35.68 -4.07 -6.76
CA VAL A 333 -35.27 -3.46 -5.49
C VAL A 333 -34.40 -2.22 -5.73
N VAL A 334 -33.46 -2.27 -6.68
CA VAL A 334 -32.61 -1.14 -7.04
C VAL A 334 -33.43 0.06 -7.52
N ARG A 335 -34.51 -0.15 -8.28
CA ARG A 335 -35.43 0.94 -8.69
C ARG A 335 -36.08 1.66 -7.50
N HIS A 336 -36.32 0.97 -6.39
CA HIS A 336 -36.93 1.57 -5.19
C HIS A 336 -35.95 2.45 -4.40
N VAL A 337 -34.65 2.15 -4.47
CA VAL A 337 -33.61 2.93 -3.80
C VAL A 337 -32.92 3.94 -4.71
N HIS A 338 -33.14 3.85 -6.03
CA HIS A 338 -32.57 4.75 -7.01
C HIS A 338 -33.14 6.17 -6.85
N ASN A 339 -32.26 7.14 -6.64
CA ASN A 339 -32.59 8.55 -6.64
C ASN A 339 -32.03 9.22 -7.91
N PRO A 340 -32.89 9.57 -8.89
CA PRO A 340 -32.42 10.17 -10.15
C PRO A 340 -31.81 11.56 -9.93
N LEU A 341 -32.22 12.28 -8.88
CA LEU A 341 -31.74 13.63 -8.60
C LEU A 341 -30.31 13.67 -8.08
N SER A 342 -29.85 12.61 -7.39
CA SER A 342 -28.47 12.52 -6.89
C SER A 342 -27.55 11.73 -7.81
N TRP A 343 -28.08 10.90 -8.72
CA TRP A 343 -27.31 9.95 -9.51
C TRP A 343 -26.12 10.56 -10.25
N SER A 344 -26.31 11.64 -11.01
CA SER A 344 -25.21 12.26 -11.78
C SER A 344 -24.10 12.74 -10.85
N CYS A 345 -24.48 13.45 -9.78
CA CYS A 345 -23.54 13.96 -8.78
C CYS A 345 -22.79 12.82 -8.07
N ASP A 346 -23.50 11.77 -7.68
CA ASP A 346 -22.93 10.58 -7.02
C ASP A 346 -21.94 9.81 -7.93
N VAL A 347 -22.16 9.83 -9.25
CA VAL A 347 -21.27 9.20 -10.24
C VAL A 347 -20.05 10.08 -10.51
N GLU A 348 -20.24 11.38 -10.75
CA GLU A 348 -19.15 12.34 -10.95
C GLU A 348 -18.20 12.39 -9.74
N GLU A 349 -18.76 12.32 -8.53
CA GLU A 349 -17.99 12.21 -7.29
C GLU A 349 -17.13 10.95 -7.28
N ARG A 350 -17.70 9.78 -7.61
CA ARG A 350 -16.94 8.51 -7.68
C ARG A 350 -15.84 8.55 -8.73
N VAL A 351 -16.10 9.14 -9.91
CA VAL A 351 -15.08 9.34 -10.94
C VAL A 351 -13.92 10.18 -10.40
N THR A 352 -14.24 11.24 -9.68
CA THR A 352 -13.24 12.12 -9.05
C THR A 352 -12.42 11.38 -7.99
N GLU A 353 -13.08 10.62 -7.12
CA GLU A 353 -12.41 9.81 -6.09
C GLU A 353 -11.45 8.79 -6.72
N MET A 354 -11.92 8.05 -7.73
CA MET A 354 -11.14 7.04 -8.44
C MET A 354 -9.91 7.64 -9.13
N ARG A 355 -10.09 8.77 -9.83
CA ARG A 355 -9.00 9.50 -10.48
C ARG A 355 -7.92 9.93 -9.48
N LEU A 356 -8.34 10.33 -8.27
CA LEU A 356 -7.44 10.76 -7.19
C LEU A 356 -7.03 9.60 -6.28
N GLY A 357 -7.10 8.35 -6.77
CA GLY A 357 -6.55 7.18 -6.08
C GLY A 357 -7.39 6.61 -4.95
N LYS A 358 -8.58 7.15 -4.71
CA LYS A 358 -9.53 6.62 -3.74
C LYS A 358 -10.47 5.65 -4.45
N TRP A 359 -10.25 4.37 -4.21
CA TRP A 359 -10.91 3.27 -4.91
C TRP A 359 -11.94 2.55 -4.04
#